data_AF-J1REL3-F1
#
_entry.id   AF-J1REL3-F1
#
_cell.length_a   1.000
_cell.length_b   1.000
_cell.length_c   1.000
_cell.angle_alpha   90.00
_cell.angle_beta   90.00
_cell.angle_gamma   90.00
#
_symmetry.space_group_name_H-M   'P 1'
#
loop_
_entity.id
_entity.type
_entity.pdbx_description
1 polymer ?
#
loop_
_entity_poly.entity_id
_entity_poly.type
_entity_poly.pdbx_seq_one_letter_code
_entity_poly.pdbx_strand_id
1 'polypeptide(L)'
;MTDTTYDELLGTIDEFAGKLDPRERLARLYDLMAPLLDRVEREDEELSDDPAMSTPDAVRELRKAAAGEPVDMDAVHEQLTEVALCYSEDQDPERHLVSQSAYAAAAWLRLLAGRKLRTTAYLDGDDEELVPPFAPSAFTGIVDLLAWTRSEQMYFHWEDALAHPECCDLPAAMGELRAMHVEMTPHRSNSRLL
;
A
#
# COMPACT_ATOMS: atom_id res chain seq x y z
N MET A 1 -28.67 -10.58 -8.02
CA MET A 1 -27.38 -10.55 -7.33
C MET A 1 -27.31 -9.17 -6.72
N THR A 2 -27.21 -9.06 -5.41
CA THR A 2 -27.03 -7.75 -4.77
C THR A 2 -25.66 -7.23 -5.17
N ASP A 3 -25.60 -6.08 -5.85
CA ASP A 3 -24.34 -5.43 -6.19
C ASP A 3 -23.68 -5.00 -4.87
N THR A 4 -22.68 -5.76 -4.43
CA THR A 4 -21.86 -5.43 -3.25
C THR A 4 -21.19 -4.08 -3.47
N THR A 5 -21.33 -3.17 -2.51
CA THR A 5 -20.74 -1.82 -2.56
C THR A 5 -19.24 -1.84 -2.26
N TYR A 6 -18.57 -0.70 -2.49
CA TYR A 6 -17.13 -0.56 -2.24
C TYR A 6 -16.78 -0.73 -0.75
N ASP A 7 -17.54 -0.07 0.12
CA ASP A 7 -17.41 -0.13 1.58
C ASP A 7 -17.70 -1.53 2.14
N GLU A 8 -18.73 -2.22 1.62
CA GLU A 8 -19.02 -3.61 1.98
C GLU A 8 -17.87 -4.56 1.63
N LEU A 9 -17.20 -4.32 0.50
CA LEU A 9 -16.07 -5.13 0.05
C LEU A 9 -14.83 -4.88 0.93
N LEU A 10 -14.52 -3.62 1.26
CA LEU A 10 -13.47 -3.29 2.22
C LEU A 10 -13.76 -3.91 3.60
N GLY A 11 -15.00 -3.82 4.08
CA GLY A 11 -15.42 -4.45 5.33
C GLY A 11 -15.27 -5.97 5.32
N THR A 12 -15.59 -6.62 4.20
CA THR A 12 -15.39 -8.07 4.02
C THR A 12 -13.91 -8.45 4.11
N ILE A 13 -13.04 -7.67 3.47
CA ILE A 13 -11.58 -7.88 3.52
C ILE A 13 -11.06 -7.66 4.94
N ASP A 14 -11.53 -6.64 5.65
CA ASP A 14 -11.15 -6.36 7.03
C ASP A 14 -11.53 -7.52 7.96
N GLU A 15 -12.75 -8.02 7.84
CA GLU A 15 -13.23 -9.16 8.63
C GLU A 15 -12.42 -10.43 8.33
N PHE A 16 -12.04 -10.64 7.07
CA PHE A 16 -11.15 -11.73 6.70
C PHE A 16 -9.75 -11.56 7.33
N ALA A 17 -9.16 -10.38 7.21
CA ALA A 17 -7.85 -10.07 7.77
C ALA A 17 -7.81 -10.22 9.30
N GLY A 18 -8.91 -9.90 9.99
CA GLY A 18 -9.07 -10.09 11.44
C GLY A 18 -9.06 -11.55 11.89
N LYS A 19 -9.23 -12.51 10.98
CA LYS A 19 -9.18 -13.96 11.26
C LYS A 19 -7.80 -14.57 11.03
N LEU A 20 -6.87 -13.84 10.41
CA LEU A 20 -5.51 -14.30 10.13
C LEU A 20 -4.59 -14.10 11.35
N ASP A 21 -3.54 -14.91 11.43
CA ASP A 21 -2.42 -14.60 12.33
C ASP A 21 -1.79 -13.25 11.94
N PRO A 22 -1.35 -12.41 12.90
CA PRO A 22 -0.76 -11.11 12.59
C PRO A 22 0.40 -11.15 11.59
N ARG A 23 1.25 -12.19 11.61
CA ARG A 23 2.35 -12.34 10.66
C ARG A 23 1.84 -12.75 9.29
N GLU A 24 0.87 -13.66 9.23
CA GLU A 24 0.24 -14.04 7.97
C GLU A 24 -0.41 -12.81 7.32
N ARG A 25 -1.15 -12.01 8.10
CA ARG A 25 -1.76 -10.77 7.61
C ARG A 25 -0.72 -9.84 6.96
N LEU A 26 0.41 -9.60 7.60
CA LEU A 26 1.48 -8.75 7.04
C LEU A 26 2.14 -9.36 5.80
N ALA A 27 2.35 -10.68 5.78
CA ALA A 27 2.90 -11.37 4.61
C ALA A 27 1.97 -11.26 3.40
N ARG A 28 0.67 -11.50 3.58
CA ARG A 28 -0.34 -11.33 2.52
C ARG A 28 -0.36 -9.91 1.96
N LEU A 29 -0.26 -8.92 2.83
CA LEU A 29 -0.25 -7.51 2.41
C LEU A 29 1.01 -7.18 1.61
N TYR A 30 2.16 -7.70 2.05
CA TYR A 30 3.40 -7.55 1.30
C TYR A 30 3.31 -8.20 -0.09
N ASP A 31 2.74 -9.41 -0.19
CA ASP A 31 2.57 -10.11 -1.47
C ASP A 31 1.73 -9.30 -2.48
N LEU A 32 0.68 -8.60 -2.02
CA LEU A 32 -0.14 -7.73 -2.87
C LEU A 32 0.65 -6.52 -3.40
N MET A 33 1.53 -5.97 -2.58
CA MET A 33 2.32 -4.77 -2.88
C MET A 33 3.59 -5.08 -3.69
N ALA A 34 4.19 -6.26 -3.50
CA ALA A 34 5.50 -6.60 -4.03
C ALA A 34 5.67 -6.34 -5.54
N PRO A 35 4.68 -6.64 -6.42
CA PRO A 35 4.80 -6.35 -7.86
C PRO A 35 4.92 -4.85 -8.19
N LEU A 36 4.43 -3.96 -7.32
CA LEU A 36 4.47 -2.51 -7.53
C LEU A 36 5.81 -1.90 -7.10
N LEU A 37 6.52 -2.56 -6.19
CA LEU A 37 7.81 -2.09 -5.67
C LEU A 37 8.89 -1.98 -6.76
N ASP A 38 8.77 -2.76 -7.84
CA ASP A 38 9.69 -2.67 -8.97
C ASP A 38 9.60 -1.32 -9.69
N ARG A 39 8.47 -0.62 -9.60
CA ARG A 39 8.34 0.76 -10.12
C ARG A 39 9.10 1.72 -9.21
N VAL A 40 8.89 1.60 -7.90
CA VAL A 40 9.58 2.42 -6.89
C VAL A 40 11.09 2.22 -6.94
N GLU A 41 11.58 0.97 -7.08
CA GLU A 41 13.03 0.69 -7.12
C GLU A 41 13.74 1.30 -8.35
N ARG A 42 13.02 1.59 -9.43
CA ARG A 42 13.62 2.20 -10.63
C ARG A 42 13.87 3.69 -10.45
N GLU A 43 13.25 4.30 -9.45
CA GLU A 43 13.46 5.70 -9.13
C GLU A 43 14.81 5.87 -8.45
N ASP A 44 15.71 6.60 -9.11
CA ASP A 44 17.05 6.91 -8.61
C ASP A 44 17.29 8.43 -8.63
N GLU A 45 16.20 9.21 -8.71
CA GLU A 45 16.27 10.66 -8.59
C GLU A 45 16.62 11.04 -7.16
N GLU A 46 17.58 11.96 -7.00
CA GLU A 46 17.89 12.56 -5.70
C GLU A 46 16.76 13.50 -5.30
N LEU A 47 15.96 13.09 -4.31
CA LEU A 47 14.79 13.85 -3.83
C LEU A 47 15.13 14.77 -2.65
N SER A 48 16.22 14.47 -1.93
CA SER A 48 16.68 15.20 -0.75
C SER A 48 18.17 15.52 -0.88
N ASP A 49 18.60 16.63 -0.29
CA ASP A 49 20.01 17.07 -0.27
C ASP A 49 20.91 16.18 0.61
N ASP A 50 20.33 15.47 1.59
CA ASP A 50 21.05 14.59 2.53
C ASP A 50 20.22 13.32 2.83
N PRO A 51 20.00 12.43 1.85
CA PRO A 51 19.19 11.25 2.04
C PRO A 51 19.94 10.21 2.88
N ALA A 52 19.24 9.61 3.85
CA ALA A 52 19.80 8.52 4.65
C ALA A 52 20.13 7.27 3.81
N MET A 53 19.39 7.05 2.72
CA MET A 53 19.62 6.00 1.73
C MET A 53 18.97 6.34 0.39
N SER A 54 19.40 5.68 -0.68
CA SER A 54 18.76 5.78 -1.98
C SER A 54 17.39 5.07 -2.00
N THR A 55 16.49 5.48 -2.89
CA THR A 55 15.20 4.79 -3.10
C THR A 55 15.35 3.31 -3.48
N PRO A 56 16.27 2.93 -4.39
CA PRO A 56 16.46 1.52 -4.71
C PRO A 56 16.94 0.70 -3.50
N ASP A 57 17.79 1.28 -2.66
CA ASP A 57 18.24 0.62 -1.43
C ASP A 57 17.12 0.49 -0.40
N ALA A 58 16.26 1.52 -0.25
CA ALA A 58 15.08 1.44 0.61
C ALA A 58 14.15 0.28 0.21
N VAL A 59 13.91 0.10 -1.09
CA VAL A 59 13.11 -1.04 -1.57
C VAL A 59 13.81 -2.37 -1.29
N ARG A 60 15.13 -2.49 -1.49
CA ARG A 60 15.87 -3.72 -1.17
C ARG A 60 15.82 -4.06 0.32
N GLU A 61 15.99 -3.08 1.19
CA GLU A 61 15.86 -3.25 2.65
C GLU A 61 14.42 -3.60 3.04
N LEU A 62 13.40 -3.02 2.39
CA LEU A 62 12.01 -3.43 2.59
C LEU A 62 11.80 -4.92 2.27
N ARG A 63 12.38 -5.42 1.16
CA ARG A 63 12.30 -6.86 0.80
C ARG A 63 13.01 -7.74 1.84
N LYS A 64 14.12 -7.29 2.41
CA LYS A 64 14.81 -7.96 3.54
C LYS A 64 13.93 -8.01 4.79
N ALA A 65 13.29 -6.88 5.14
CA ALA A 65 12.35 -6.81 6.26
C ALA A 65 11.20 -7.81 6.09
N ALA A 66 10.65 -7.96 4.89
CA ALA A 66 9.62 -8.94 4.57
C ALA A 66 10.11 -10.39 4.70
N ALA A 67 11.39 -10.65 4.43
CA ALA A 67 12.04 -11.94 4.68
C ALA A 67 12.37 -12.17 6.18
N GLY A 68 12.11 -11.20 7.05
CA GLY A 68 12.41 -11.27 8.48
C GLY A 68 13.87 -10.97 8.82
N GLU A 69 14.63 -10.37 7.89
CA GLU A 69 15.99 -9.93 8.14
C GLU A 69 16.02 -8.60 8.91
N PRO A 70 17.04 -8.35 9.74
CA PRO A 70 17.18 -7.09 10.45
C PRO A 70 17.55 -5.95 9.50
N VAL A 71 16.82 -4.84 9.57
CA VAL A 71 17.03 -3.64 8.76
C VAL A 71 16.87 -2.38 9.60
N ASP A 72 17.38 -1.24 9.09
CA ASP A 72 17.07 0.07 9.66
C ASP A 72 15.68 0.54 9.18
N MET A 73 14.64 0.13 9.91
CA MET A 73 13.26 0.44 9.54
C MET A 73 12.95 1.94 9.54
N ASP A 74 13.67 2.75 10.33
CA ASP A 74 13.44 4.20 10.37
C ASP A 74 13.99 4.85 9.10
N ALA A 75 15.19 4.48 8.66
CA ALA A 75 15.76 5.02 7.43
C ALA A 75 15.00 4.56 6.17
N VAL A 76 14.53 3.31 6.13
CA VAL A 76 13.68 2.82 5.03
C VAL A 76 12.34 3.55 4.99
N HIS A 77 11.70 3.71 6.14
CA HIS A 77 10.42 4.42 6.23
C HIS A 77 10.56 5.87 5.77
N GLU A 78 11.56 6.58 6.28
CA GLU A 78 11.85 7.97 5.91
C GLU A 78 12.01 8.14 4.39
N GLN A 79 12.85 7.31 3.76
CA GLN A 79 13.06 7.40 2.31
C GLN A 79 11.80 7.08 1.50
N LEU A 80 11.02 6.07 1.90
CA LEU A 80 9.75 5.75 1.22
C LEU A 80 8.72 6.87 1.38
N THR A 81 8.67 7.53 2.54
CA THR A 81 7.79 8.69 2.74
C THR A 81 8.23 9.91 1.93
N GLU A 82 9.54 10.13 1.75
CA GLU A 82 10.05 11.21 0.90
C GLU A 82 9.62 11.01 -0.56
N VAL A 83 9.86 9.81 -1.11
CA VAL A 83 9.42 9.44 -2.47
C VAL A 83 7.93 9.63 -2.64
N ALA A 84 7.16 9.14 -1.67
CA ALA A 84 5.72 9.24 -1.71
C ALA A 84 5.24 10.70 -1.76
N LEU A 85 5.80 11.56 -0.92
CA LEU A 85 5.45 12.99 -0.91
C LEU A 85 5.84 13.70 -2.19
N CYS A 86 7.11 13.65 -2.57
CA CYS A 86 7.62 14.38 -3.73
C CYS A 86 6.84 14.05 -5.00
N TYR A 87 6.47 12.78 -5.18
CA TYR A 87 5.76 12.33 -6.37
C TYR A 87 4.24 12.47 -6.25
N SER A 88 3.70 12.65 -5.05
CA SER A 88 2.27 12.95 -4.86
C SER A 88 1.88 14.36 -5.30
N GLU A 89 2.84 15.29 -5.30
CA GLU A 89 2.63 16.68 -5.72
C GLU A 89 2.92 16.92 -7.21
N ASP A 90 3.46 15.91 -7.89
CA ASP A 90 3.71 15.96 -9.33
C ASP A 90 2.37 16.00 -10.11
N GLN A 91 2.41 16.43 -11.36
CA GLN A 91 1.25 16.39 -12.27
C GLN A 91 1.30 15.16 -13.20
N ASP A 92 2.35 14.34 -13.11
CA ASP A 92 2.51 13.11 -13.86
C ASP A 92 1.73 11.93 -13.22
N PRO A 93 0.72 11.37 -13.92
CA PRO A 93 -0.02 10.20 -13.46
C PRO A 93 0.86 9.00 -13.13
N GLU A 94 1.97 8.79 -13.84
CA GLU A 94 2.87 7.67 -13.57
C GLU A 94 3.60 7.85 -12.23
N ARG A 95 3.99 9.09 -11.89
CA ARG A 95 4.60 9.43 -10.60
C ARG A 95 3.62 9.26 -9.44
N HIS A 96 2.34 9.54 -9.63
CA HIS A 96 1.33 9.25 -8.61
C HIS A 96 1.25 7.74 -8.28
N LEU A 97 1.36 6.86 -9.28
CA LEU A 97 1.35 5.40 -9.01
C LEU A 97 2.57 4.97 -8.21
N VAL A 98 3.74 5.57 -8.49
CA VAL A 98 4.96 5.35 -7.69
C VAL A 98 4.77 5.87 -6.27
N SER A 99 4.24 7.08 -6.12
CA SER A 99 3.94 7.69 -4.82
C SER A 99 3.05 6.80 -3.96
N GLN A 100 1.91 6.34 -4.49
CA GLN A 100 0.98 5.47 -3.78
C GLN A 100 1.60 4.12 -3.41
N SER A 101 2.46 3.58 -4.28
CA SER A 101 3.21 2.36 -3.99
C SER A 101 4.19 2.56 -2.84
N ALA A 102 4.88 3.71 -2.79
CA ALA A 102 5.79 4.06 -1.71
C ALA A 102 5.05 4.32 -0.39
N TYR A 103 3.89 4.98 -0.43
CA TYR A 103 3.01 5.16 0.73
C TYR A 103 2.51 3.84 1.29
N ALA A 104 2.03 2.93 0.44
CA ALA A 104 1.61 1.59 0.84
C ALA A 104 2.77 0.83 1.52
N ALA A 105 3.99 0.96 0.99
CA ALA A 105 5.20 0.34 1.55
C ALA A 105 5.60 0.91 2.91
N ALA A 106 5.59 2.24 3.05
CA ALA A 106 5.87 2.90 4.32
C ALA A 106 4.83 2.51 5.39
N ALA A 107 3.54 2.52 5.04
CA ALA A 107 2.47 2.11 5.93
C ALA A 107 2.57 0.63 6.34
N TRP A 108 2.90 -0.27 5.40
CA TRP A 108 3.17 -1.67 5.71
C TRP A 108 4.34 -1.81 6.69
N LEU A 109 5.44 -1.07 6.50
CA LEU A 109 6.60 -1.11 7.37
C LEU A 109 6.28 -0.62 8.79
N ARG A 110 5.44 0.42 8.90
CA ARG A 110 4.91 0.90 10.19
C ARG A 110 4.07 -0.16 10.91
N LEU A 111 3.23 -0.90 10.17
CA LEU A 111 2.48 -2.03 10.74
C LEU A 111 3.41 -3.16 11.18
N LEU A 112 4.46 -3.47 10.42
CA LEU A 112 5.47 -4.47 10.78
C LEU A 112 6.22 -4.07 12.06
N ALA A 113 6.63 -2.82 12.17
CA ALA A 113 7.38 -2.30 13.32
C ALA A 113 6.52 -2.20 14.59
N GLY A 114 5.21 -2.01 14.46
CA GLY A 114 4.29 -1.85 15.59
C GLY A 114 4.52 -0.56 16.40
N ARG A 115 5.18 0.44 15.81
CA ARG A 115 5.49 1.74 16.41
C ARG A 115 5.50 2.84 15.35
N LYS A 116 5.56 4.10 15.79
CA LYS A 116 5.88 5.22 14.89
C LYS A 116 7.34 5.07 14.40
N LEU A 117 7.54 5.29 13.12
CA LEU A 117 8.85 5.32 12.46
C LEU A 117 9.19 6.76 12.09
N ARG A 118 10.48 7.08 11.95
CA ARG A 118 10.95 8.40 11.53
C ARG A 118 10.38 8.75 10.15
N THR A 119 9.95 10.00 10.00
CA THR A 119 9.51 10.58 8.73
C THR A 119 10.44 11.73 8.38
N THR A 120 10.29 12.26 7.17
CA THR A 120 11.07 13.42 6.74
C THR A 120 10.59 14.66 7.51
N ALA A 121 11.44 15.69 7.60
CA ALA A 121 11.20 16.84 8.47
C ALA A 121 9.90 17.61 8.15
N TYR A 122 9.40 17.51 6.91
CA TYR A 122 8.16 18.15 6.49
C TYR A 122 6.90 17.44 7.03
N LEU A 123 7.00 16.15 7.36
CA LEU A 123 5.94 15.36 8.01
C LEU A 123 6.07 15.34 9.53
N ASP A 124 7.13 15.94 10.08
CA ASP A 124 7.42 15.87 11.51
C ASP A 124 6.50 16.84 12.28
N GLY A 125 5.31 16.35 12.62
CA GLY A 125 4.27 17.12 13.32
C GLY A 125 2.88 16.97 12.73
N ASP A 126 2.81 16.52 11.47
CA ASP A 126 1.55 16.16 10.83
C ASP A 126 1.25 14.69 11.08
N ASP A 127 0.09 14.42 11.70
CA ASP A 127 -0.49 13.08 11.76
C ASP A 127 -1.09 12.71 10.38
N GLU A 128 -0.38 13.02 9.30
CA GLU A 128 -0.82 12.68 7.95
C GLU A 128 -0.82 11.16 7.82
N GLU A 129 -2.03 10.62 7.63
CA GLU A 129 -2.19 9.22 7.34
C GLU A 129 -1.63 8.96 5.94
N LEU A 130 -0.55 8.18 5.89
CA LEU A 130 0.14 7.77 4.65
C LEU A 130 -0.76 6.96 3.70
N VAL A 131 -1.93 6.54 4.16
CA VAL A 131 -2.90 5.73 3.41
C VAL A 131 -4.30 6.30 3.64
N PRO A 132 -5.27 5.97 2.78
CA PRO A 132 -6.64 6.42 2.92
C PRO A 132 -7.21 6.25 4.34
N PRO A 133 -7.67 7.33 4.99
CA PRO A 133 -8.18 7.29 6.37
C PRO A 133 -9.60 6.71 6.48
N PHE A 134 -10.23 6.45 5.34
CA PHE A 134 -11.64 6.10 5.23
C PHE A 134 -11.89 4.59 5.28
N ALA A 135 -10.82 3.79 5.36
CA ALA A 135 -10.91 2.35 5.46
C ALA A 135 -11.11 1.89 6.92
N PRO A 136 -11.73 0.70 7.15
CA PRO A 136 -12.03 0.21 8.50
C PRO A 136 -10.82 0.00 9.42
N SER A 137 -9.63 -0.22 8.85
CA SER A 137 -8.38 -0.37 9.60
C SER A 137 -7.18 0.05 8.76
N ALA A 138 -6.02 0.22 9.42
CA ALA A 138 -4.76 0.51 8.72
C ALA A 138 -4.36 -0.60 7.71
N PHE A 139 -4.77 -1.85 7.94
CA PHE A 139 -4.56 -2.92 6.96
C PHE A 139 -5.40 -2.67 5.71
N THR A 140 -6.70 -2.38 5.87
CA THR A 140 -7.60 -2.14 4.75
C THR A 140 -7.35 -0.79 4.07
N GLY A 141 -6.78 0.20 4.76
CA GLY A 141 -6.30 1.43 4.13
C GLY A 141 -5.21 1.18 3.11
N ILE A 142 -4.27 0.27 3.42
CA ILE A 142 -3.24 -0.14 2.44
C ILE A 142 -3.89 -0.89 1.27
N VAL A 143 -4.82 -1.82 1.55
CA VAL A 143 -5.53 -2.57 0.49
C VAL A 143 -6.34 -1.64 -0.42
N ASP A 144 -7.03 -0.65 0.14
CA ASP A 144 -7.76 0.37 -0.59
C ASP A 144 -6.80 1.09 -1.55
N LEU A 145 -5.72 1.68 -1.02
CA LEU A 145 -4.70 2.37 -1.83
C LEU A 145 -4.14 1.49 -2.96
N LEU A 146 -3.86 0.21 -2.67
CA LEU A 146 -3.37 -0.75 -3.66
C LEU A 146 -4.40 -1.02 -4.77
N ALA A 147 -5.70 -1.01 -4.49
CA ALA A 147 -6.73 -1.26 -5.50
C ALA A 147 -6.80 -0.14 -6.54
N TRP A 148 -6.69 1.11 -6.10
CA TRP A 148 -6.57 2.26 -7.01
C TRP A 148 -5.25 2.19 -7.79
N THR A 149 -4.14 1.91 -7.11
CA THR A 149 -2.83 1.83 -7.75
C THR A 149 -2.75 0.71 -8.81
N ARG A 150 -3.29 -0.48 -8.51
CA ARG A 150 -3.30 -1.64 -9.44
C ARG A 150 -4.27 -1.46 -10.61
N SER A 151 -5.29 -0.61 -10.46
CA SER A 151 -6.15 -0.21 -11.57
C SER A 151 -5.57 0.93 -12.40
N GLU A 152 -4.32 1.32 -12.15
CA GLU A 152 -3.60 2.42 -12.82
C GLU A 152 -4.26 3.79 -12.62
N GLN A 153 -4.85 3.98 -11.44
CA GLN A 153 -5.56 5.20 -11.07
C GLN A 153 -4.90 5.86 -9.86
N MET A 154 -4.95 7.20 -9.86
CA MET A 154 -4.72 7.94 -8.64
C MET A 154 -5.85 7.65 -7.65
N TYR A 155 -5.52 7.50 -6.38
CA TYR A 155 -6.48 7.38 -5.31
C TYR A 155 -7.26 8.68 -5.22
N PHE A 156 -8.57 8.54 -5.34
CA PHE A 156 -9.53 9.53 -4.90
C PHE A 156 -10.39 8.88 -3.83
N HIS A 157 -10.87 9.69 -2.89
CA HIS A 157 -11.84 9.19 -1.93
C HIS A 157 -13.03 8.58 -2.70
N TRP A 158 -13.38 7.33 -2.39
CA TRP A 158 -14.31 6.56 -3.21
C TRP A 158 -15.72 7.17 -3.28
N GLU A 159 -16.15 7.94 -2.25
CA GLU A 159 -17.42 8.68 -2.30
C GLU A 159 -17.39 9.79 -3.37
N ASP A 160 -16.24 10.43 -3.57
CA ASP A 160 -16.08 11.46 -4.59
C ASP A 160 -16.00 10.84 -5.99
N ALA A 161 -15.40 9.64 -6.11
CA ALA A 161 -15.38 8.89 -7.37
C ALA A 161 -16.80 8.52 -7.86
N LEU A 162 -17.75 8.29 -6.95
CA LEU A 162 -19.16 8.09 -7.31
C LEU A 162 -19.78 9.37 -7.90
N ALA A 163 -19.37 10.54 -7.42
CA ALA A 163 -19.82 11.83 -7.93
C ALA A 163 -19.11 12.24 -9.24
N HIS A 164 -17.92 11.69 -9.50
CA HIS A 164 -17.03 12.06 -10.61
C HIS A 164 -16.54 10.85 -11.44
N PRO A 165 -17.45 10.05 -12.03
CA PRO A 165 -17.08 8.88 -12.84
C PRO A 165 -16.30 9.22 -14.12
N GLU A 166 -16.29 10.49 -14.53
CA GLU A 166 -15.46 11.00 -15.63
C GLU A 166 -13.97 11.12 -15.27
N CYS A 167 -13.65 11.16 -13.98
CA CYS A 167 -12.29 11.30 -13.46
C CYS A 167 -11.74 9.99 -12.88
N CYS A 168 -12.63 9.03 -12.56
CA CYS A 168 -12.30 7.80 -11.83
C CYS A 168 -13.17 6.62 -12.31
N ASP A 169 -12.57 5.46 -12.50
CA ASP A 169 -13.22 4.17 -12.74
C ASP A 169 -13.30 3.36 -11.43
N LEU A 170 -14.32 3.67 -10.63
CA LEU A 170 -14.62 2.91 -9.41
C LEU A 170 -14.87 1.40 -9.68
N PRO A 171 -15.59 1.00 -10.74
CA PRO A 171 -15.70 -0.42 -11.10
C PRO A 171 -14.35 -1.13 -11.28
N ALA A 172 -13.34 -0.47 -11.84
CA ALA A 172 -11.99 -1.04 -11.97
C ALA A 172 -11.33 -1.25 -10.58
N ALA A 173 -11.40 -0.27 -9.68
CA ALA A 173 -10.91 -0.41 -8.31
C ALA A 173 -11.65 -1.53 -7.53
N MET A 174 -12.96 -1.64 -7.70
CA MET A 174 -13.75 -2.76 -7.15
C MET A 174 -13.31 -4.12 -7.72
N GLY A 175 -12.95 -4.17 -9.00
CA GLY A 175 -12.39 -5.35 -9.65
C GLY A 175 -11.10 -5.80 -8.97
N GLU A 176 -10.18 -4.87 -8.74
CA GLU A 176 -8.92 -5.13 -8.04
C GLU A 176 -9.14 -5.55 -6.59
N LEU A 177 -10.02 -4.89 -5.83
CA LEU A 177 -10.34 -5.32 -4.46
C LEU A 177 -10.84 -6.77 -4.40
N ARG A 178 -11.70 -7.17 -5.34
CA ARG A 178 -12.17 -8.57 -5.44
C ARG A 178 -11.03 -9.52 -5.77
N ALA A 179 -10.15 -9.15 -6.70
CA ALA A 179 -8.97 -9.94 -7.07
C ALA A 179 -8.03 -10.12 -5.87
N MET A 180 -7.72 -9.05 -5.15
CA MET A 180 -6.87 -9.10 -3.95
C MET A 180 -7.47 -9.96 -2.85
N HIS A 181 -8.79 -9.87 -2.60
CA HIS A 181 -9.45 -10.75 -1.64
C HIS A 181 -9.30 -12.23 -2.02
N VAL A 182 -9.36 -12.57 -3.31
CA VAL A 182 -9.10 -13.93 -3.81
C VAL A 182 -7.63 -14.31 -3.66
N GLU A 183 -6.69 -13.43 -3.98
CA GLU A 183 -5.23 -13.65 -3.85
C GLU A 183 -4.81 -13.89 -2.39
N MET A 184 -5.39 -13.16 -1.45
CA MET A 184 -5.12 -13.31 -0.01
C MET A 184 -5.75 -14.59 0.57
N THR A 185 -6.84 -15.08 -0.03
CA THR A 185 -7.54 -16.28 0.44
C THR A 185 -6.84 -17.53 -0.11
N PRO A 186 -6.22 -18.38 0.74
CA PRO A 186 -5.57 -19.58 0.27
C PRO A 186 -6.56 -20.48 -0.48
N HIS A 187 -6.19 -20.90 -1.69
CA HIS A 187 -6.90 -21.97 -2.37
C HIS A 187 -6.75 -23.23 -1.52
N ARG A 188 -7.84 -23.71 -0.92
CA ARG A 188 -7.89 -25.07 -0.36
C ARG A 188 -7.76 -26.06 -1.52
N SER A 189 -6.53 -26.29 -1.97
CA SER A 189 -6.22 -27.48 -2.75
C SER A 189 -6.43 -28.67 -1.82
N ASN A 190 -7.59 -29.32 -1.98
CA ASN A 190 -7.86 -30.64 -1.45
C ASN A 190 -6.75 -31.58 -1.90
N SER A 191 -5.71 -31.73 -1.09
CA SER A 191 -4.83 -32.90 -1.16
C SER A 191 -5.64 -34.09 -0.67
N ARG A 192 -6.48 -34.64 -1.56
CA ARG A 192 -6.94 -36.01 -1.43
C ARG A 192 -5.70 -36.89 -1.63
N LEU A 193 -5.19 -37.40 -0.52
CA LEU A 193 -4.41 -38.61 -0.45
C LEU A 193 -5.07 -39.68 -1.34
N LEU A 194 -4.35 -40.10 -2.38
CA LEU A 194 -4.39 -41.44 -2.94
C LEU A 194 -2.94 -41.88 -3.15
#